data_AF-A0A258JXR7-F1
#
_entry.id   AF-A0A258JXR7-F1
#
_cell.length_a   1.000
_cell.length_b   1.000
_cell.length_c   1.000
_cell.angle_alpha   90.00
_cell.angle_beta   90.00
_cell.angle_gamma   90.00
#
_symmetry.space_group_name_H-M   'P 1'
#
loop_
_entity.id
_entity.type
_entity.pdbx_description
1 polymer ?
#
loop_
_entity_poly.entity_id
_entity_poly.type
_entity_poly.pdbx_seq_one_letter_code
_entity_poly.pdbx_strand_id
1 'polypeptide(L)'
;METKLYLYGASGHCKVVIDILKSNQEVVTAILDDNPKTEVLLDVSVIPSREFVFEKGSKLIVSIGDNAIRKKIVQRLRVGFHLAIHPKTIISSFSSI
;
A
#
# COMPACT_ATOMS: atom_id res chain seq x y z
N MET A 1 17.55 -0.99 -10.80
CA MET A 1 16.88 -0.02 -9.90
C MET A 1 15.88 -0.82 -9.09
N GLU A 2 15.95 -0.70 -7.78
CA GLU A 2 15.11 -1.46 -6.85
C GLU A 2 13.66 -0.95 -6.92
N THR A 3 12.69 -1.85 -7.01
CA THR A 3 11.27 -1.50 -7.07
C THR A 3 10.81 -1.01 -5.70
N LYS A 4 10.46 0.28 -5.58
CA LYS A 4 9.94 0.85 -4.32
C LYS A 4 8.45 0.54 -4.15
N LEU A 5 8.06 0.08 -2.96
CA LEU A 5 6.68 -0.25 -2.61
C LEU A 5 6.13 0.75 -1.60
N TYR A 6 5.01 1.37 -1.92
CA TYR A 6 4.33 2.34 -1.06
C TYR A 6 2.96 1.83 -0.64
N LEU A 7 2.44 2.39 0.45
CA LEU A 7 1.04 2.24 0.86
C LEU A 7 0.32 3.58 0.78
N TYR A 8 -1.00 3.57 0.58
CA TYR A 8 -1.85 4.77 0.60
C TYR A 8 -2.95 4.65 1.65
N GLY A 9 -2.90 5.50 2.66
CA GLY A 9 -3.75 5.49 3.86
C GLY A 9 -3.01 4.92 5.07
N ALA A 10 -2.96 5.66 6.17
CA ALA A 10 -2.22 5.36 7.39
C ALA A 10 -3.15 5.04 8.59
N SER A 11 -4.24 4.32 8.35
CA SER A 11 -5.24 3.94 9.37
C SER A 11 -5.21 2.44 9.71
N GLY A 12 -6.22 1.93 10.43
CA GLY A 12 -6.29 0.55 10.91
C GLY A 12 -6.10 -0.52 9.82
N HIS A 13 -6.71 -0.33 8.63
CA HIS A 13 -6.56 -1.28 7.52
C HIS A 13 -5.10 -1.37 7.00
N CYS A 14 -4.37 -0.26 7.06
CA CYS A 14 -2.95 -0.21 6.69
C CYS A 14 -2.07 -1.08 7.60
N LYS A 15 -2.37 -1.12 8.90
CA LYS A 15 -1.64 -2.00 9.85
C LYS A 15 -1.68 -3.47 9.41
N VAL A 16 -2.83 -3.93 8.93
CA VAL A 16 -3.03 -5.31 8.45
C VAL A 16 -2.27 -5.53 7.14
N VAL A 17 -2.29 -4.57 6.21
CA VAL A 17 -1.52 -4.69 4.96
C VAL A 17 -0.01 -4.73 5.23
N ILE A 18 0.50 -3.93 6.18
CA ILE A 18 1.91 -3.98 6.61
C ILE A 18 2.26 -5.37 7.15
N ASP A 19 1.39 -5.98 7.96
CA ASP A 19 1.61 -7.32 8.50
C ASP A 19 1.70 -8.39 7.40
N ILE A 20 0.84 -8.30 6.38
CA ILE A 20 0.90 -9.17 5.20
C ILE A 20 2.23 -9.03 4.46
N LEU A 21 2.64 -7.79 4.17
CA LEU A 21 3.88 -7.51 3.44
C LEU A 21 5.12 -7.93 4.23
N LYS A 22 5.15 -7.67 5.55
CA LYS A 22 6.21 -8.15 6.45
C LYS A 22 6.29 -9.67 6.46
N SER A 23 5.14 -10.36 6.45
CA SER A 23 5.07 -11.82 6.38
C SER A 23 5.60 -12.39 5.05
N ASN A 24 5.52 -11.61 3.97
CA ASN A 24 6.13 -11.90 2.67
C ASN A 24 7.60 -11.47 2.55
N GLN A 25 8.20 -10.90 3.60
CA GLN A 25 9.55 -10.31 3.57
C GLN A 25 9.67 -9.14 2.58
N GLU A 26 8.56 -8.45 2.31
CA GLU A 26 8.51 -7.27 1.46
C GLU A 26 8.70 -5.98 2.27
N VAL A 27 9.51 -5.05 1.75
CA VAL A 27 9.83 -3.80 2.42
C VAL A 27 8.95 -2.67 1.91
N VAL A 28 8.19 -2.05 2.82
CA VAL A 28 7.43 -0.83 2.53
C VAL A 28 8.34 0.38 2.65
N THR A 29 8.46 1.15 1.57
CA THR A 29 9.28 2.36 1.50
C THR A 29 8.69 3.49 2.34
N ALA A 30 7.41 3.79 2.17
CA ALA A 30 6.69 4.80 2.95
C ALA A 30 5.16 4.62 2.80
N ILE A 31 4.41 5.26 3.69
CA ILE A 31 2.95 5.35 3.64
C ILE A 31 2.57 6.77 3.25
N LEU A 32 1.79 6.93 2.18
CA LEU A 32 1.21 8.20 1.78
C LEU A 32 -0.14 8.39 2.48
N ASP A 33 -0.40 9.57 3.05
CA ASP A 33 -1.71 9.90 3.63
C ASP A 33 -2.12 11.35 3.29
N ASP A 34 -3.41 11.57 3.01
CA ASP A 34 -3.94 12.90 2.69
C ASP A 34 -4.01 13.81 3.92
N ASN A 35 -4.16 13.22 5.12
CA ASN A 35 -4.22 13.92 6.39
C ASN A 35 -3.56 13.07 7.50
N PRO A 36 -2.22 12.97 7.49
CA PRO A 36 -1.48 12.10 8.41
C PRO A 36 -1.73 12.51 9.86
N LYS A 37 -2.14 11.55 10.68
CA LYS A 37 -2.34 11.72 12.14
C LYS A 37 -1.15 11.28 12.98
N THR A 38 -0.14 10.71 12.33
CA THR A 38 1.09 10.20 12.92
C THR A 38 2.19 10.29 11.86
N GLU A 39 3.43 10.45 12.29
CA GLU A 39 4.61 10.48 11.41
C GLU A 39 5.14 9.07 11.11
N VAL A 40 4.79 8.08 11.94
CA VAL A 40 5.22 6.68 11.81
C VAL A 40 4.06 5.74 12.13
N LEU A 41 3.96 4.64 11.38
CA LEU A 41 3.02 3.55 11.61
C LEU A 41 3.74 2.20 11.47
N LEU A 42 3.84 1.44 12.57
CA LEU A 42 4.52 0.13 12.60
C LEU A 42 5.94 0.15 11.99
N ASP A 43 6.72 1.15 12.39
CA ASP A 43 8.10 1.41 11.93
C ASP A 43 8.23 1.86 10.47
N VAL A 44 7.12 2.27 9.84
CA VAL A 44 7.11 2.83 8.48
C VAL A 44 6.76 4.31 8.53
N SER A 45 7.57 5.14 7.87
CA SER A 45 7.33 6.58 7.79
C SER A 45 6.03 6.89 7.05
N VAL A 46 5.23 7.77 7.62
CA VAL A 46 4.02 8.32 7.01
C VAL A 46 4.34 9.71 6.49
N ILE A 47 4.12 9.93 5.19
CA ILE A 47 4.37 11.20 4.52
C ILE A 47 3.07 11.76 3.93
N PRO A 48 2.90 13.09 3.90
CA PRO A 48 1.80 13.70 3.18
C PRO A 48 1.79 13.26 1.72
N SER A 49 0.63 12.84 1.22
CA SER A 49 0.44 12.42 -0.17
C SER A 49 0.55 13.57 -1.17
N ARG A 50 0.33 14.81 -0.70
CA ARG A 50 0.34 16.02 -1.52
C ARG A 50 1.72 16.19 -2.16
N GLU A 51 1.72 16.39 -3.48
CA GLU A 51 2.92 16.64 -4.27
C GLU A 51 3.95 15.48 -4.29
N PHE A 52 3.58 14.29 -3.79
CA PHE A 52 4.42 13.12 -3.90
C PHE A 52 4.53 12.64 -5.36
N VAL A 53 5.76 12.53 -5.86
CA VAL A 53 6.05 12.03 -7.20
C VAL A 53 6.65 10.64 -7.10
N PHE A 54 5.98 9.66 -7.72
CA PHE A 54 6.48 8.29 -7.77
C PHE A 54 7.67 8.18 -8.71
N GLU A 55 8.73 7.53 -8.24
CA GLU A 55 9.83 7.11 -9.12
C GLU A 55 9.34 6.08 -10.13
N LYS A 56 9.94 6.05 -11.32
CA LYS A 56 9.60 5.09 -12.37
C LYS A 56 9.76 3.66 -11.85
N GLY A 57 8.72 2.85 -12.01
CA GLY A 57 8.70 1.46 -11.55
C GLY A 57 8.18 1.28 -10.12
N SER A 58 7.93 2.36 -9.38
CA SER A 58 7.31 2.28 -8.06
C SER A 58 5.95 1.57 -8.11
N LYS A 59 5.65 0.84 -7.04
CA LYS A 59 4.38 0.15 -6.84
C LYS A 59 3.66 0.71 -5.62
N LEU A 60 2.34 0.60 -5.61
CA LEU A 60 1.49 1.12 -4.55
C LEU A 60 0.38 0.12 -4.16
N ILE A 61 0.01 0.07 -2.89
CA ILE A 61 -1.25 -0.53 -2.43
C ILE A 61 -2.10 0.55 -1.78
N VAL A 62 -3.38 0.66 -2.16
CA VAL A 62 -4.32 1.56 -1.51
C VAL A 62 -4.96 0.85 -0.31
N SER A 63 -4.37 1.04 0.87
CA SER A 63 -4.71 0.38 2.14
C SER A 63 -5.87 1.09 2.87
N ILE A 64 -6.91 1.47 2.13
CA ILE A 64 -8.12 2.11 2.67
C ILE A 64 -9.30 1.13 2.62
N GLY A 65 -9.93 0.88 3.76
CA GLY A 65 -11.04 -0.07 3.87
C GLY A 65 -12.31 0.36 3.13
N ASP A 66 -12.58 1.66 3.04
CA ASP A 66 -13.75 2.19 2.31
C ASP A 66 -13.60 2.01 0.79
N ASN A 67 -14.51 1.26 0.19
CA ASN A 67 -14.47 0.90 -1.23
C ASN A 67 -14.62 2.12 -2.16
N ALA A 68 -15.47 3.08 -1.80
CA ALA A 68 -15.74 4.24 -2.63
C ALA A 68 -14.53 5.18 -2.66
N ILE A 69 -13.91 5.42 -1.50
CA ILE A 69 -12.68 6.19 -1.37
C ILE A 69 -11.52 5.48 -2.07
N ARG A 70 -11.35 4.17 -1.83
CA ARG A 70 -10.30 3.37 -2.48
C ARG A 70 -10.41 3.44 -4.01
N LYS A 71 -11.61 3.31 -4.57
CA LYS A 71 -11.86 3.46 -6.02
C LYS A 71 -11.46 4.85 -6.54
N LYS A 72 -11.88 5.92 -5.85
CA LYS A 72 -11.54 7.30 -6.24
C LYS A 72 -10.03 7.53 -6.29
N ILE A 73 -9.29 7.02 -5.30
CA ILE A 73 -7.83 7.15 -5.23
C ILE A 73 -7.15 6.35 -6.34
N VAL A 74 -7.55 5.09 -6.55
CA VAL A 74 -7.01 4.25 -7.63
C VAL A 74 -7.20 4.90 -9.00
N GLN A 75 -8.36 5.52 -9.26
CA GLN A 75 -8.64 6.21 -10.53
C GLN A 75 -7.83 7.50 -10.71
N ARG A 76 -7.45 8.16 -9.61
CA ARG A 76 -6.66 9.40 -9.62
C ARG A 76 -5.17 9.14 -9.87
N LEU A 77 -4.65 8.03 -9.36
CA LEU A 77 -3.22 7.73 -9.36
C LEU A 77 -2.78 7.04 -10.65
N ARG A 78 -1.65 7.49 -11.21
CA ARG A 78 -1.00 6.87 -12.38
C ARG A 78 0.27 6.14 -11.94
N VAL A 79 0.11 5.07 -11.17
CA VAL A 79 1.20 4.24 -10.62
C VAL A 79 0.84 2.76 -10.78
N GLY A 80 1.84 1.88 -10.83
CA GLY A 80 1.57 0.45 -10.81
C GLY A 80 1.04 0.01 -9.44
N PHE A 81 0.04 -0.86 -9.43
CA PHE A 81 -0.46 -1.43 -8.18
C PHE A 81 0.27 -2.72 -7.81
N HIS A 82 0.44 -2.94 -6.51
CA HIS A 82 0.94 -4.19 -5.95
C HIS A 82 -0.20 -4.96 -5.28
N LEU A 83 -0.02 -6.26 -5.12
CA LEU A 83 -0.99 -7.14 -4.48
C LEU A 83 -0.38 -7.70 -3.20
N ALA A 84 -1.08 -7.53 -2.08
CA ALA A 84 -0.70 -8.14 -0.81
C ALA A 84 -1.52 -9.43 -0.59
N ILE A 85 -0.88 -10.59 -0.74
CA ILE A 85 -1.43 -11.90 -0.36
C ILE A 85 -0.59 -12.44 0.78
N HIS A 86 -1.22 -12.77 1.91
CA HIS A 86 -0.53 -13.40 3.04
C HIS A 86 -0.02 -14.80 2.66
N PRO A 87 1.17 -15.25 3.11
CA PRO A 87 1.76 -16.51 2.65
C PRO A 87 0.96 -17.76 3.08
N LYS A 88 0.08 -17.62 4.08
CA LYS A 88 -0.86 -18.68 4.50
C LYS A 88 -2.18 -18.73 3.71
N THR A 89 -2.34 -17.90 2.68
CA THR A 89 -3.55 -17.92 1.84
C THR A 89 -3.56 -19.16 0.96
N ILE A 90 -4.62 -19.96 1.01
CA ILE A 90 -4.82 -21.09 0.09
C ILE A 90 -5.54 -20.58 -1.15
N ILE A 91 -4.87 -20.64 -2.30
CA ILE A 91 -5.39 -20.17 -3.59
C ILE A 91 -5.58 -21.36 -4.51
N SER A 92 -6.80 -21.52 -5.05
CA SER A 92 -7.08 -22.56 -6.04
C SER A 92 -6.32 -22.30 -7.33
N SER A 93 -5.77 -23.36 -7.94
CA SER A 93 -5.13 -23.29 -9.26
C SER A 93 -6.10 -22.88 -10.38
N PHE A 94 -7.41 -22.95 -10.13
CA PHE A 94 -8.46 -22.54 -11.08
C PHE A 94 -8.98 -21.11 -10.85
N SER A 95 -8.41 -20.36 -9.90
CA SER A 95 -8.79 -18.97 -9.64
C SER A 95 -8.01 -17.98 -10.51
N SER A 96 -8.50 -16.74 -10.59
CA SER A 96 -7.80 -15.61 -11.22
C SER A 96 -7.68 -14.47 -10.22
N ILE A 97 -6.54 -13.78 -10.27
CA ILE A 97 -6.15 -12.70 -9.36
C ILE A 97 -5.68 -11.51 -10.19
#